data_AF-V4VBP2-F1
#
_entry.id   AF-V4VBP2-F1
#
_cell.length_a   1.000
_cell.length_b   1.000
_cell.length_c   1.000
_cell.angle_alpha   90.00
_cell.angle_beta   90.00
_cell.angle_gamma   90.00
#
_symmetry.space_group_name_H-M   'P 1'
#
loop_
_entity.id
_entity.type
_entity.pdbx_description
1 polymer ?
#
loop_
_entity_poly.entity_id
_entity_poly.type
_entity_poly.pdbx_seq_one_letter_code
_entity_poly.pdbx_strand_id
1 'polypeptide(L)'
;FVLPYPNDISYVFSGYAPLSIRLVQNAIRSGWRPMEEILKLLPGPHYETKRGGFSSSPSFDMSQGLSSSIDKVGDGRRSLVLVVFVGGVTFAEISALRFLSAQEGMAYDVIVGTTKIISGNSLAETFSENLG
;
A
#
# COMPACT_ATOMS: atom_id res chain seq x y z
N PHE A 1 8.38 26.14 1.22
CA PHE A 1 9.31 25.52 0.26
C PHE A 1 8.77 24.16 -0.12
N VAL A 2 7.94 24.08 -1.18
CA VAL A 2 7.57 22.80 -1.80
C VAL A 2 8.46 22.71 -3.04
N LEU A 3 9.27 21.65 -3.16
CA LEU A 3 10.11 21.46 -4.33
C LEU A 3 9.22 21.33 -5.58
N PRO A 4 9.58 21.95 -6.71
CA PRO A 4 8.75 21.97 -7.93
C PRO A 4 8.50 20.57 -8.53
N TYR A 5 9.33 19.59 -8.16
CA TYR A 5 9.16 18.18 -8.52
C TYR A 5 9.32 17.33 -7.26
N PRO A 6 8.21 16.84 -6.67
CA PRO A 6 8.30 15.95 -5.53
C PRO A 6 8.93 14.62 -5.97
N ASN A 7 9.97 14.18 -5.27
CA ASN A 7 10.65 12.89 -5.52
C ASN A 7 10.30 11.83 -4.47
N ASP A 8 9.52 12.19 -3.45
CA ASP A 8 9.14 11.32 -2.35
C ASP A 8 7.72 11.62 -1.87
N ILE A 9 7.05 10.59 -1.33
CA ILE A 9 5.69 10.69 -0.77
C ILE A 9 5.57 11.70 0.38
N SER A 10 6.67 12.09 1.02
CA SER A 10 6.69 13.11 2.09
C SER A 10 6.24 14.51 1.65
N TYR A 11 6.09 14.77 0.35
CA TYR A 11 5.58 16.05 -0.14
C TYR A 11 4.19 16.40 0.41
N VAL A 12 3.36 15.39 0.72
CA VAL A 12 1.98 15.60 1.19
C VAL A 12 1.90 16.28 2.57
N PHE A 13 2.97 16.19 3.37
CA PHE A 13 3.12 16.91 4.64
C PHE A 13 4.45 17.65 4.73
N SER A 14 4.99 18.12 3.59
CA SER A 14 6.19 18.97 3.54
C SER A 14 7.41 18.40 4.29
N GLY A 15 7.66 17.10 4.18
CA GLY A 15 8.81 16.42 4.78
C GLY A 15 8.43 15.22 5.64
N TYR A 16 7.21 15.15 6.14
CA TYR A 16 6.69 13.95 6.78
C TYR A 16 6.01 13.03 5.75
N ALA A 17 6.43 11.77 5.69
CA ALA A 17 5.74 10.75 4.92
C ALA A 17 4.80 9.97 5.84
N PRO A 18 3.51 9.82 5.51
CA PRO A 18 2.59 9.03 6.31
C PRO A 18 3.10 7.59 6.44
N LEU A 19 3.22 7.10 7.67
CA LEU A 19 3.74 5.76 7.96
C LEU A 19 2.99 4.66 7.19
N SER A 20 1.66 4.76 7.13
CA SER A 20 0.78 3.87 6.37
C SER A 20 1.22 3.75 4.90
N ILE A 21 1.54 4.87 4.25
CA ILE A 21 1.97 4.88 2.84
C ILE A 21 3.41 4.40 2.69
N ARG A 22 4.27 4.67 3.68
CA ARG A 22 5.64 4.15 3.68
C ARG A 22 5.67 2.62 3.77
N LEU A 23 4.77 2.02 4.55
CA LEU A 23 4.59 0.56 4.60
C LEU A 23 4.15 0.02 3.24
N VAL A 24 3.13 0.63 2.62
CA VAL A 24 2.65 0.22 1.28
C VAL A 24 3.76 0.34 0.23
N GLN A 25 4.53 1.43 0.24
CA GLN A 25 5.63 1.64 -0.71
C GLN A 25 6.66 0.51 -0.65
N ASN A 26 7.08 0.12 0.56
CA ASN A 26 8.05 -0.96 0.72
C ASN A 26 7.45 -2.33 0.38
N ALA A 27 6.21 -2.60 0.79
CA ALA A 27 5.53 -3.84 0.43
C ALA A 27 5.45 -4.03 -1.08
N ILE A 28 5.17 -2.96 -1.84
CA ILE A 28 5.08 -3.02 -3.30
C ILE A 28 6.46 -3.11 -3.97
N ARG A 29 7.47 -2.38 -3.47
CA ARG A 29 8.79 -2.31 -4.13
C ARG A 29 9.73 -3.46 -3.76
N SER A 30 9.74 -3.84 -2.49
CA SER A 30 10.74 -4.75 -1.90
C SER A 30 10.12 -5.95 -1.17
N GLY A 31 8.80 -5.99 -1.04
CA GLY A 31 8.10 -6.96 -0.20
C GLY A 31 8.25 -6.67 1.30
N TRP A 32 7.70 -7.57 2.13
CA TRP A 32 7.67 -7.39 3.59
C TRP A 32 8.95 -7.83 4.31
N ARG A 33 9.77 -8.69 3.69
CA ARG A 33 10.97 -9.26 4.33
C ARG A 33 11.95 -8.20 4.88
N PRO A 34 12.28 -7.12 4.15
CA PRO A 34 13.18 -6.09 4.67
C PRO A 34 12.61 -5.32 5.87
N MET A 35 11.31 -5.44 6.13
CA MET A 35 10.57 -4.67 7.12
C MET A 35 10.31 -5.44 8.41
N GLU A 36 10.67 -6.72 8.47
CA GLU A 36 10.14 -7.63 9.48
C GLU A 36 10.47 -7.19 10.92
N GLU A 37 11.68 -6.67 11.15
CA GLU A 37 12.09 -6.14 12.46
C GLU A 37 11.30 -4.88 12.86
N ILE A 38 11.01 -4.00 11.90
CA ILE A 38 10.24 -2.78 12.13
C ILE A 38 8.78 -3.12 12.39
N LEU A 39 8.22 -4.08 11.65
CA LEU A 39 6.85 -4.55 11.85
C LEU A 39 6.64 -5.10 13.25
N LYS A 40 7.60 -5.84 13.82
CA LYS A 40 7.53 -6.36 15.20
C LYS A 40 7.37 -5.27 16.27
N LEU A 41 7.68 -4.01 15.97
CA LEU A 41 7.51 -2.87 16.86
C LEU A 41 6.12 -2.22 16.75
N LEU A 42 5.35 -2.54 15.70
CA LEU A 42 4.03 -1.97 15.48
C LEU A 42 2.95 -2.80 16.19
N PRO A 43 1.87 -2.17 16.66
CA PRO A 43 0.76 -2.90 17.29
C PRO A 43 0.05 -3.82 16.30
N GLY A 44 -0.36 -4.99 16.81
CA GLY A 44 -1.19 -5.94 16.10
C GLY A 44 -0.39 -6.99 15.33
N PRO A 45 -1.09 -8.01 14.81
CA PRO A 45 -0.43 -9.08 14.08
C PRO A 45 -0.12 -8.68 12.62
N HIS A 46 0.94 -9.26 12.07
CA HIS A 46 1.35 -9.06 10.67
C HIS A 46 1.28 -10.39 9.92
N TYR A 47 0.52 -10.42 8.82
CA TYR A 47 0.31 -11.63 8.03
C TYR A 47 0.64 -11.39 6.56
N GLU A 48 1.39 -12.31 5.97
CA GLU A 48 1.57 -12.41 4.52
C GLU A 48 1.00 -13.76 4.08
N THR A 49 -0.03 -13.74 3.23
CA THR A 49 -0.63 -14.96 2.67
C THR A 49 -0.55 -14.93 1.17
N LYS A 50 0.08 -15.94 0.58
CA LYS A 50 0.11 -16.15 -0.87
C LYS A 50 -0.89 -17.23 -1.19
N ARG A 51 -2.00 -16.87 -1.85
CA ARG A 51 -2.92 -17.86 -2.40
C ARG A 51 -2.37 -18.27 -3.76
N GLY A 52 -2.15 -19.57 -3.97
CA GLY A 52 -1.88 -20.10 -5.31
C GLY A 52 -3.02 -19.69 -6.25
N GLY A 53 -2.68 -19.14 -7.41
CA GLY A 53 -3.67 -18.59 -8.33
C GLY A 53 -4.75 -19.58 -8.71
N PHE A 54 -5.96 -19.09 -8.99
CA PHE A 54 -6.99 -19.86 -9.67
C PHE A 54 -6.50 -20.14 -11.10
N SER A 55 -5.72 -21.20 -11.28
CA SER A 55 -5.39 -21.73 -12.59
C SER A 55 -6.65 -22.33 -13.19
N SER A 56 -7.29 -21.59 -14.09
CA SER A 56 -8.34 -22.10 -14.98
C SER A 56 -7.74 -22.95 -16.10
N SER A 57 -6.77 -23.83 -15.77
CA SER A 57 -6.18 -24.86 -16.63
C SER A 57 -5.29 -25.80 -15.79
N PRO A 58 -5.51 -27.13 -15.79
CA PRO A 58 -4.64 -28.06 -15.10
C PRO A 58 -3.47 -28.43 -16.02
N SER A 59 -2.37 -27.69 -15.94
CA SER A 59 -1.09 -28.15 -16.47
C SER A 59 -0.20 -28.55 -15.29
N PHE A 60 -0.02 -29.86 -15.13
CA PHE A 60 1.05 -30.43 -14.33
C PHE A 60 2.38 -29.88 -14.87
N ASP A 61 3.07 -29.06 -14.09
CA ASP A 61 4.52 -29.16 -14.08
C ASP A 61 5.09 -28.79 -12.71
N MET A 62 5.85 -29.75 -12.17
CA MET A 62 6.51 -29.71 -10.88
C MET A 62 7.91 -29.14 -11.09
N SER A 63 8.14 -27.87 -10.74
CA SER A 63 9.49 -27.40 -10.44
C SER A 63 9.47 -26.33 -9.35
N GLN A 64 10.00 -26.72 -8.20
CA GLN A 64 10.32 -25.85 -7.08
C GLN A 64 11.49 -24.94 -7.49
N GLY A 65 11.26 -23.64 -7.56
CA GLY A 65 12.28 -22.65 -7.89
C GLY A 65 11.80 -21.24 -7.58
N LEU A 66 12.45 -20.63 -6.59
CA LEU A 66 12.29 -19.28 -6.07
C LEU A 66 12.04 -18.20 -7.15
N SER A 67 10.79 -17.75 -7.32
CA SER A 67 10.55 -16.40 -7.84
C SER A 67 9.34 -15.76 -7.14
N SER A 68 9.60 -14.67 -6.43
CA SER A 68 8.58 -13.73 -5.93
C SER A 68 8.08 -12.86 -7.08
N SER A 69 7.63 -13.49 -8.16
CA SER A 69 7.01 -12.83 -9.29
C SER A 69 5.53 -12.69 -8.97
N ILE A 70 5.15 -11.54 -8.39
CA ILE A 70 3.78 -11.05 -8.55
C ILE A 70 3.63 -10.82 -10.06
N ASP A 71 2.90 -11.73 -10.70
CA ASP A 71 2.62 -11.85 -12.13
C ASP A 71 3.07 -10.63 -12.95
N LYS A 72 4.22 -10.77 -13.63
CA LYS A 72 4.47 -9.97 -14.83
C LYS A 72 3.55 -10.53 -15.90
N VAL A 73 2.33 -10.01 -15.96
CA VAL A 73 1.47 -10.19 -17.14
C VAL A 73 2.26 -9.60 -18.30
N GLY A 74 2.77 -10.47 -19.19
CA GLY A 74 3.68 -10.15 -20.30
C GLY A 74 3.08 -9.29 -21.42
N ASP A 75 2.01 -8.54 -21.13
CA ASP A 75 1.23 -7.75 -22.09
C ASP A 75 1.44 -6.23 -21.92
N GLY A 76 2.51 -5.82 -21.21
CA GLY A 76 2.77 -4.40 -20.91
C GLY A 76 1.77 -3.76 -19.94
N ARG A 77 0.83 -4.53 -19.40
CA ARG A 77 -0.19 -4.07 -18.45
C ARG A 77 0.35 -4.11 -17.02
N ARG A 78 0.11 -3.03 -16.26
CA ARG A 78 0.45 -2.95 -14.84
C ARG A 78 -0.44 -3.89 -14.04
N SER A 79 0.13 -4.56 -13.04
CA SER A 79 -0.61 -5.43 -12.13
C SER A 79 -1.43 -4.59 -11.15
N LEU A 80 -2.58 -5.08 -10.72
CA LEU A 80 -3.47 -4.32 -9.84
C LEU A 80 -3.17 -4.60 -8.37
N VAL A 81 -3.06 -3.57 -7.54
CA VAL A 81 -2.92 -3.68 -6.08
C VAL A 81 -4.09 -2.97 -5.42
N LEU A 82 -4.86 -3.72 -4.61
CA LEU A 82 -5.88 -3.15 -3.74
C LEU A 82 -5.28 -2.85 -2.36
N VAL A 83 -5.27 -1.59 -1.97
CA VAL A 83 -4.87 -1.14 -0.62
C VAL A 83 -6.13 -0.80 0.15
N VAL A 84 -6.38 -1.48 1.27
CA VAL A 84 -7.58 -1.27 2.09
C VAL A 84 -7.21 -0.64 3.43
N PHE A 85 -7.80 0.53 3.71
CA PHE A 85 -7.70 1.21 5.00
C PHE A 85 -8.93 0.91 5.85
N VAL A 86 -8.73 0.19 6.96
CA VAL A 86 -9.77 -0.08 7.96
C VAL A 86 -9.65 0.94 9.08
N GLY A 87 -10.71 1.71 9.33
CA GLY A 87 -10.71 2.82 10.30
C GLY A 87 -10.66 4.22 9.65
N GLY A 88 -10.31 4.26 8.36
CA GLY A 88 -10.40 5.43 7.52
C GLY A 88 -9.08 5.82 6.86
N VAL A 89 -9.17 6.67 5.83
CA VAL A 89 -8.02 7.20 5.10
C VAL A 89 -8.17 8.69 4.89
N THR A 90 -7.05 9.42 4.91
CA THR A 90 -7.02 10.86 4.65
C THR A 90 -6.78 11.18 3.18
N PHE A 91 -7.15 12.38 2.75
CA PHE A 91 -6.83 12.85 1.38
C PHE A 91 -5.33 12.95 1.13
N ALA A 92 -4.51 13.23 2.16
CA ALA A 92 -3.06 13.26 2.04
C ALA A 92 -2.50 11.87 1.74
N GLU A 93 -2.99 10.83 2.42
CA GLU A 93 -2.63 9.43 2.14
C GLU A 93 -3.05 8.99 0.73
N ILE A 94 -4.27 9.32 0.31
CA ILE A 94 -4.74 9.07 -1.06
C ILE A 94 -3.83 9.76 -2.09
N SER A 95 -3.45 11.02 -1.84
CA SER A 95 -2.58 11.79 -2.74
C SER A 95 -1.16 11.21 -2.81
N ALA A 96 -0.65 10.69 -1.69
CA ALA A 96 0.63 10.02 -1.66
C ALA A 96 0.60 8.68 -2.43
N LEU A 97 -0.49 7.90 -2.36
CA LEU A 97 -0.66 6.68 -3.16
C LEU A 97 -0.79 6.98 -4.66
N ARG A 98 -1.52 8.04 -5.03
CA ARG A 98 -1.61 8.51 -6.43
C ARG A 98 -0.24 8.89 -6.96
N PHE A 99 0.52 9.66 -6.18
CA PHE A 99 1.89 10.03 -6.51
C PHE A 99 2.80 8.80 -6.66
N LEU A 100 2.67 7.81 -5.76
CA LEU A 100 3.44 6.57 -5.83
C LEU A 100 3.10 5.75 -7.08
N SER A 101 1.81 5.63 -7.43
CA SER A 101 1.32 4.91 -8.61
C SER A 101 1.71 5.57 -9.93
N ALA A 102 1.98 6.87 -9.92
CA ALA A 102 2.39 7.65 -11.09
C ALA A 102 3.91 7.66 -11.32
N GLN A 103 4.71 7.07 -10.42
CA GLN A 103 6.17 7.03 -10.56
C GLN A 103 6.58 6.24 -11.81
N GLU A 104 7.62 6.73 -12.49
CA GLU A 104 8.22 6.01 -13.62
C GLU A 104 8.76 4.65 -13.16
N GLY A 105 8.54 3.62 -13.96
CA GLY A 105 8.90 2.23 -13.62
C GLY A 105 7.98 1.55 -12.60
N MET A 106 6.88 2.18 -12.17
CA MET A 106 5.91 1.54 -11.29
C MET A 106 5.14 0.43 -12.04
N ALA A 107 5.27 -0.81 -11.57
CA ALA A 107 4.66 -1.99 -12.19
C ALA A 107 3.19 -2.20 -11.79
N TYR A 108 2.65 -1.35 -10.90
CA TYR A 108 1.34 -1.56 -10.30
C TYR A 108 0.43 -0.33 -10.40
N ASP A 109 -0.83 -0.59 -10.71
CA ASP A 109 -1.90 0.38 -10.51
C ASP A 109 -2.56 0.14 -9.15
N VAL A 110 -2.80 1.22 -8.42
CA VAL A 110 -3.32 1.16 -7.04
C VAL A 110 -4.80 1.52 -7.01
N ILE A 111 -5.61 0.61 -6.45
CA ILE A 111 -6.98 0.90 -6.01
C ILE A 111 -6.98 1.11 -4.50
N VAL A 112 -7.63 2.17 -4.04
CA VAL A 112 -7.79 2.45 -2.61
C VAL A 112 -9.20 2.10 -2.17
N GLY A 113 -9.32 1.14 -1.27
CA GLY A 113 -10.53 0.87 -0.50
C GLY A 113 -10.42 1.47 0.90
N THR A 114 -11.50 1.99 1.45
CA THR A 114 -11.52 2.50 2.82
C THR A 114 -12.90 2.38 3.44
N THR A 115 -12.96 2.28 4.77
CA THR A 115 -14.22 2.33 5.51
C THR A 115 -14.82 3.74 5.55
N LYS A 116 -13.98 4.79 5.60
CA LYS A 116 -14.42 6.19 5.66
C LYS A 116 -13.29 7.11 5.21
N ILE A 117 -13.61 8.17 4.47
CA ILE A 117 -12.65 9.27 4.27
C ILE A 117 -12.69 10.15 5.52
N ILE A 118 -11.52 10.38 6.13
CA ILE A 118 -11.40 11.10 7.40
C ILE A 118 -10.42 12.27 7.33
N SER A 119 -10.59 13.19 8.26
CA SER A 119 -9.68 14.26 8.63
C SER A 119 -9.45 14.23 10.15
N GLY A 120 -8.48 15.00 10.65
CA GLY A 120 -8.24 15.12 12.09
C GLY A 120 -9.49 15.54 12.86
N ASN A 121 -10.25 16.50 12.34
CA ASN A 121 -11.48 16.99 12.96
C ASN A 121 -12.56 15.91 13.00
N SER A 122 -12.87 15.28 11.86
CA SER A 122 -13.91 14.24 11.81
C SER A 122 -13.58 13.01 12.65
N LEU A 123 -12.29 12.76 12.93
CA LEU A 123 -11.86 11.71 13.84
C LEU A 123 -12.04 12.15 15.29
N ALA A 124 -11.62 13.37 15.65
CA ALA A 124 -11.80 13.91 16.99
C ALA A 124 -13.29 13.99 17.38
N GLU A 125 -14.16 14.40 16.46
CA GLU A 125 -15.61 14.44 16.64
C GLU A 125 -16.19 13.08 17.03
N THR A 126 -15.73 11.98 16.42
CA THR A 126 -16.21 10.63 16.77
C THR A 126 -15.89 10.22 18.20
N PHE A 127 -14.87 10.81 18.84
CA PHE A 127 -14.59 10.57 20.26
C PHE A 127 -15.35 11.54 21.16
N SER A 128 -15.62 12.76 20.69
CA SER A 128 -16.33 13.78 21.46
C SER A 128 -17.82 13.49 21.60
N GLU A 129 -18.46 12.88 20.59
CA GLU A 129 -19.89 12.53 20.64
C GLU A 129 -20.21 11.37 21.61
N ASN A 130 -19.19 10.62 22.06
CA ASN A 130 -19.35 9.52 23.02
C ASN A 130 -19.26 9.94 24.49
N LEU A 131 -19.22 11.25 24.78
CA LEU A 131 -19.10 11.83 26.13
C LEU A 131 -20.36 12.58 26.60
N GLY A 132 -21.49 12.42 25.91
CA GLY A 132 -22.80 12.97 26.27
C GLY A 132 -23.81 11.92 26.68
#